data_AF-A0A5K1CQU9-F1
#
_entry.id   AF-A0A5K1CQU9-F1
#
_cell.length_a   1.000
_cell.length_b   1.000
_cell.length_c   1.000
_cell.angle_alpha   90.00
_cell.angle_beta   90.00
_cell.angle_gamma   90.00
#
_symmetry.space_group_name_H-M   'P 1'
#
loop_
_entity.id
_entity.type
_entity.pdbx_description
1 polymer ?
#
loop_
_entity_poly.entity_id
_entity_poly.type
_entity_poly.pdbx_seq_one_letter_code
_entity_poly.pdbx_strand_id
1 'polypeptide(L)' 'EVWPGPCVFPDFTQAKVRHWWASLVNDFISNGADGIWNDMNEPSVFK' A
#
# COMPACT_ATOMS: atom_id res chain seq x y z
N GLU A 1 -8.57 -6.21 11.25
CA GLU A 1 -8.36 -7.13 10.08
C GLU A 1 -8.83 -6.46 8.78
N VAL A 2 -8.29 -6.84 7.62
CA VAL A 2 -8.81 -6.47 6.27
C VAL A 2 -8.87 -7.71 5.37
N TRP A 3 -8.93 -7.58 4.04
CA TRP A 3 -9.08 -8.68 3.09
C TRP A 3 -8.21 -9.93 3.36
N PRO A 4 -6.89 -9.84 3.64
CA PRO A 4 -6.05 -11.00 3.92
C PRO A 4 -6.12 -11.50 5.38
N GLY A 5 -6.98 -10.92 6.24
CA GLY A 5 -7.03 -11.20 7.67
C GLY A 5 -6.16 -10.23 8.50
N PRO A 6 -5.41 -10.73 9.51
CA PRO A 6 -4.52 -9.89 10.30
C PRO A 6 -3.41 -9.25 9.45
N CYS A 7 -3.25 -7.94 9.55
CA CYS A 7 -2.26 -7.17 8.80
C CYS A 7 -1.77 -5.97 9.62
N VAL A 8 -0.70 -5.34 9.15
CA VAL A 8 -0.17 -4.08 9.70
C VAL A 8 -0.38 -2.95 8.71
N PHE A 9 -0.56 -1.72 9.21
CA PHE A 9 -0.74 -0.53 8.39
C PHE A 9 0.60 0.24 8.28
N PRO A 10 1.10 0.48 7.06
CA PRO A 10 2.28 1.33 6.88
C PRO A 10 2.02 2.75 7.36
N ASP A 11 2.95 3.30 8.15
CA ASP A 11 2.89 4.70 8.58
C ASP A 11 3.45 5.62 7.48
N PHE A 12 2.56 6.14 6.63
CA PHE A 12 2.92 7.02 5.53
C PHE A 12 3.38 8.43 5.96
N THR A 13 3.29 8.80 7.24
CA THR A 13 3.87 10.06 7.75
C THR A 13 5.40 10.01 7.70
N GLN A 14 5.99 8.81 7.84
CA GLN A 14 7.43 8.60 7.81
C GLN A 14 7.98 8.57 6.37
N ALA A 15 8.98 9.39 6.09
CA ALA A 15 9.63 9.44 4.78
C ALA A 15 10.16 8.06 4.35
N LYS A 16 10.75 7.29 5.27
CA LYS A 16 11.28 5.95 4.97
C LYS A 16 10.21 4.97 4.45
N VAL A 17 8.98 5.06 4.96
CA VAL A 17 7.86 4.21 4.54
C VAL A 17 7.39 4.58 3.13
N ARG A 18 7.36 5.88 2.79
CA ARG A 18 7.04 6.32 1.42
C ARG A 18 8.06 5.84 0.39
N HIS A 19 9.36 5.87 0.72
CA HIS A 19 10.41 5.35 -0.15
C HIS A 19 10.31 3.83 -0.32
N TRP A 20 10.05 3.10 0.77
CA TRP A 20 9.81 1.66 0.72
C TRP A 20 8.60 1.32 -0.17
N TRP A 21 7.46 1.99 0.02
CA TRP A 21 6.27 1.77 -0.81
C TRP A 21 6.53 2.03 -2.30
N ALA A 22 7.21 3.14 -2.62
CA ALA A 22 7.58 3.46 -4.01
C ALA A 22 8.45 2.36 -4.64
N SER A 23 9.38 1.76 -3.88
CA SER A 23 10.20 0.65 -4.39
C SER A 23 9.38 -0.61 -4.75
N LEU A 24 8.31 -0.91 -4.01
CA LEU A 24 7.41 -2.02 -4.33
C LEU A 24 6.56 -1.73 -5.56
N VAL A 25 6.14 -0.48 -5.75
CA VAL A 25 5.33 -0.05 -6.89
C VAL A 25 6.11 -0.10 -8.21
N ASN A 26 7.43 0.15 -8.18
CA ASN A 26 8.28 0.16 -9.38
C ASN A 26 8.16 -1.14 -10.21
N ASP A 27 8.01 -2.29 -9.55
CA ASP A 27 7.88 -3.58 -10.22
C ASP A 27 6.56 -3.67 -11.03
N PHE A 28 5.48 -3.08 -10.54
CA PHE A 28 4.18 -3.08 -11.24
C PHE A 28 4.21 -2.17 -12.47
N ILE A 29 4.80 -0.98 -12.35
CA ILE A 29 4.96 -0.06 -13.48
C ILE A 29 5.84 -0.69 -14.56
N SER A 30 6.93 -1.35 -14.16
CA SER A 30 7.83 -2.06 -15.08
C SER A 30 7.14 -3.20 -15.83
N ASN A 31 6.04 -3.74 -15.28
CA ASN A 31 5.21 -4.78 -15.88
C ASN A 31 4.01 -4.24 -16.67
N GLY A 32 3.95 -2.93 -16.96
CA GLY A 32 2.95 -2.33 -17.83
C GLY A 32 1.70 -1.80 -17.11
N ALA A 33 1.74 -1.62 -15.79
CA ALA A 33 0.67 -0.93 -15.09
C ALA A 33 0.76 0.60 -15.28
N ASP A 34 -0.31 1.22 -15.77
CA ASP A 34 -0.38 2.67 -16.01
C ASP A 34 -0.94 3.47 -14.82
N GLY A 35 -1.48 2.80 -13.81
CA GLY A 35 -2.12 3.44 -12.66
C GLY A 35 -2.37 2.50 -11.49
N ILE A 36 -2.65 3.09 -10.33
CA ILE A 36 -2.89 2.36 -9.07
C ILE A 36 -4.14 2.93 -8.41
N TRP A 37 -5.01 2.05 -7.95
CA TRP A 37 -6.13 2.41 -7.10
C TRP A 37 -5.87 1.87 -5.68
N ASN A 38 -5.75 2.80 -4.72
CA ASN A 38 -5.60 2.47 -3.30
C ASN A 38 -6.98 2.46 -2.65
N ASP A 39 -7.49 1.26 -2.39
CA ASP A 39 -8.76 1.05 -1.71
C ASP A 39 -8.54 0.82 -0.20
N MET A 40 -9.60 0.96 0.60
CA MET A 40 -9.63 0.72 2.05
C MET A 40 -8.66 1.60 2.87
N ASN A 41 -8.27 2.76 2.35
CA ASN A 41 -7.19 3.59 2.86
C ASN A 41 -7.66 4.71 3.83
N GLU A 42 -8.88 4.62 4.37
CA GLU A 42 -9.35 5.48 5.47
C GLU A 42 -8.42 5.49 6.70
N PRO A 43 -7.77 4.39 7.17
CA PRO A 43 -7.79 2.97 6.78
C PRO A 43 -8.98 2.17 7.36
N SER A 44 -9.52 1.24 6.58
CA SER A 44 -10.62 0.39 7.03
C SER A 44 -10.16 -0.72 7.98
N VAL A 45 -11.02 -1.06 8.92
CA VAL A 45 -10.81 -2.11 9.93
C VAL A 45 -12.11 -2.92 10.07
N PHE A 46 -12.08 -4.21 9.73
CA PHE A 46 -13.27 -5.08 9.80
C PHE A 46 -13.60 -5.53 11.24
N LYS A 47 -12.59 -5.61 12.09
CA LYS A 47 -12.63 -5.99 13.50
C LYS A 47 -11.52 -5.26 14.23
#